data_AF-A0A9E4RHZ7-F1
#
_entry.id   AF-A0A9E4RHZ7-F1
#
_cell.length_a   1.000
_cell.length_b   1.000
_cell.length_c   1.000
_cell.angle_alpha   90.00
_cell.angle_beta   90.00
_cell.angle_gamma   90.00
#
_symmetry.space_group_name_H-M   'P 1'
#
loop_
_entity.id
_entity.type
_entity.pdbx_description
1 polymer ?
#
loop_
_entity_poly.entity_id
_entity_poly.type
_entity_poly.pdbx_seq_one_letter_code
_entity_poly.pdbx_strand_id
1 'polypeptide(L)'
;MLAALSWLLALELFALASYPLAYRVFSRLPDRGWALSKPLGLLLVGLGTWGIGLSHVIVNSRLSVALALGIVALLSWRAARGRSAEMRAFLRAHLNLVL
;
A
#
# COMPACT_ATOMS: atom_id res chain seq x y z
N MET A 1 22.12 -11.38 1.06
CA MET A 1 21.87 -10.12 0.33
C MET A 1 20.56 -10.17 -0.47
N LEU A 2 20.32 -11.18 -1.31
CA LEU A 2 19.07 -11.30 -2.11
C LEU A 2 17.78 -11.25 -1.26
N ALA A 3 17.74 -11.92 -0.11
CA ALA A 3 16.58 -11.90 0.78
C ALA A 3 16.24 -10.49 1.31
N ALA A 4 17.27 -9.71 1.65
CA ALA A 4 17.09 -8.33 2.13
C ALA A 4 16.55 -7.43 1.01
N LEU A 5 17.07 -7.57 -0.22
CA LEU A 5 16.56 -6.86 -1.39
C LEU A 5 15.11 -7.24 -1.71
N SER A 6 14.77 -8.53 -1.65
CA SER A 6 13.37 -8.96 -1.85
C SER A 6 12.42 -8.41 -0.79
N TRP A 7 12.88 -8.28 0.45
CA TRP A 7 12.09 -7.68 1.53
C TRP A 7 11.85 -6.19 1.29
N LEU A 8 12.90 -5.44 0.92
CA LEU A 8 12.76 -4.02 0.59
C LEU A 8 11.82 -3.80 -0.59
N LEU A 9 11.90 -4.64 -1.63
CA LEU A 9 10.97 -4.61 -2.76
C LEU A 9 9.53 -4.91 -2.33
N ALA A 10 9.32 -5.88 -1.44
CA ALA A 10 8.00 -6.18 -0.90
C ALA A 10 7.43 -5.00 -0.10
N LEU A 11 8.26 -4.36 0.74
CA LEU A 11 7.86 -3.19 1.52
C LEU A 11 7.44 -2.02 0.62
N GLU A 12 8.20 -1.78 -0.46
CA GLU A 12 7.87 -0.75 -1.43
C GLU A 12 6.58 -1.09 -2.20
N LEU A 13 6.37 -2.36 -2.54
CA LEU A 13 5.13 -2.83 -3.16
C LEU A 13 3.92 -2.61 -2.24
N PHE A 14 4.07 -2.86 -0.94
CA PHE A 14 3.01 -2.60 0.04
C PHE A 14 2.71 -1.11 0.17
N ALA A 15 3.75 -0.27 0.17
CA ALA A 15 3.62 1.18 0.21
C ALA A 15 2.89 1.71 -1.02
N LEU A 16 3.29 1.26 -2.21
CA LEU A 16 2.64 1.63 -3.47
C LEU A 16 1.18 1.18 -3.51
N ALA A 17 0.90 -0.04 -3.05
CA ALA A 17 -0.46 -0.56 -3.00
C ALA A 17 -1.34 0.23 -2.02
N SER A 18 -0.81 0.72 -0.91
CA SER A 18 -1.55 1.47 0.11
C SER A 18 -1.60 2.98 -0.14
N TYR A 19 -0.70 3.53 -0.95
CA TYR A 19 -0.58 4.96 -1.16
C TYR A 19 -1.89 5.65 -1.58
N PRO A 20 -2.71 5.13 -2.52
CA PRO A 20 -3.97 5.77 -2.87
C PRO A 20 -4.96 5.87 -1.69
N LEU A 21 -4.94 4.90 -0.78
CA LEU A 21 -5.70 4.97 0.47
C LEU A 21 -5.09 6.00 1.42
N ALA A 22 -3.77 5.96 1.62
CA ALA A 22 -3.04 6.93 2.43
C ALA A 22 -3.29 8.36 1.95
N TYR A 23 -3.27 8.59 0.64
CA TYR A 23 -3.53 9.86 0.00
C TYR A 23 -4.93 10.40 0.28
N ARG A 24 -5.94 9.53 0.37
CA ARG A 24 -7.29 9.96 0.76
C ARG A 24 -7.38 10.27 2.25
N VAL A 25 -6.95 9.33 3.09
CA VAL A 25 -7.08 9.41 4.56
C VAL A 25 -6.24 10.57 5.11
N PHE A 26 -5.01 10.70 4.63
CA PHE A 26 -4.04 11.72 5.05
C PHE A 26 -3.93 12.87 4.04
N SER A 27 -4.98 13.13 3.27
CA SER A 27 -5.03 14.23 2.28
C SER A 27 -4.76 15.62 2.87
N ARG A 28 -4.91 15.78 4.19
CA ARG A 28 -4.65 17.02 4.93
C ARG A 28 -3.19 17.23 5.32
N LEU A 29 -2.34 16.20 5.19
CA LEU A 29 -0.92 16.32 5.50
C LEU A 29 -0.15 16.98 4.34
N PRO A 30 0.95 17.69 4.61
CA PRO A 30 1.76 18.35 3.58
C PRO A 30 2.28 17.39 2.51
N ASP A 31 2.61 16.16 2.90
CA ASP A 31 3.10 15.08 2.03
C ASP A 31 1.99 14.22 1.41
N ARG A 32 0.72 14.56 1.71
CA ARG A 32 -0.49 13.79 1.36
C ARG A 32 -0.36 12.30 1.67
N GLY A 33 0.27 11.95 2.80
CA GLY A 33 0.35 10.58 3.29
C GLY A 33 1.40 9.70 2.60
N TRP A 34 2.34 10.28 1.84
CA TRP A 34 3.43 9.52 1.22
C TRP A 34 4.30 8.81 2.26
N ALA A 35 4.74 9.50 3.32
CA ALA A 35 5.59 8.90 4.35
C ALA A 35 4.83 7.79 5.12
N LEU A 36 3.53 7.98 5.34
CA LEU A 36 2.67 7.03 6.06
C LEU A 36 2.24 5.84 5.20
N SER A 37 2.41 5.88 3.87
CA SER A 37 2.07 4.76 2.99
C SER A 37 2.86 3.48 3.33
N LYS A 38 4.14 3.61 3.69
CA LYS A 38 5.00 2.47 4.07
C LYS A 38 4.49 1.73 5.31
N PRO A 39 4.33 2.37 6.48
CA PRO A 39 3.76 1.69 7.64
C PRO A 39 2.30 1.29 7.43
N LEU A 40 1.50 2.07 6.70
CA LEU A 40 0.11 1.71 6.41
C LEU A 40 0.01 0.45 5.53
N GLY A 41 0.84 0.34 4.50
CA GLY A 41 0.87 -0.82 3.63
C GLY A 41 1.27 -2.08 4.38
N LEU A 42 2.30 -2.00 5.21
CA LEU A 42 2.72 -3.11 6.07
C LEU A 42 1.60 -3.50 7.05
N LEU A 43 0.93 -2.53 7.66
CA LEU A 43 -0.18 -2.76 8.59
C LEU A 43 -1.38 -3.43 7.89
N LEU A 44 -1.84 -2.89 6.76
CA LEU A 44 -3.01 -3.40 6.04
C LEU A 44 -2.76 -4.80 5.48
N VAL A 45 -1.60 -5.03 4.86
CA VAL A 45 -1.25 -6.34 4.31
C VAL A 45 -0.99 -7.34 5.43
N GLY A 46 -0.28 -6.96 6.49
CA GLY A 46 0.00 -7.80 7.64
C GLY A 46 -1.26 -8.22 8.39
N LEU A 47 -2.11 -7.26 8.76
CA LEU A 47 -3.39 -7.53 9.41
C LEU A 47 -4.35 -8.30 8.49
N GLY A 48 -4.39 -7.99 7.20
CA GLY A 48 -5.20 -8.74 6.23
C GLY A 48 -4.74 -10.19 6.12
N THR A 49 -3.43 -10.42 6.05
CA THR A 49 -2.84 -11.76 6.01
C THR A 49 -3.17 -12.54 7.29
N TRP A 50 -3.04 -11.89 8.45
CA TRP A 50 -3.37 -12.50 9.74
C TRP A 50 -4.87 -12.83 9.85
N GLY A 51 -5.75 -11.91 9.44
CA GLY A 51 -7.20 -12.12 9.41
C GLY A 51 -7.61 -13.25 8.48
N ILE A 52 -6.98 -13.37 7.31
CA ILE A 52 -7.17 -14.52 6.40
C ILE A 52 -6.72 -15.81 7.09
N GLY A 53 -5.58 -15.81 7.79
CA GLY A 53 -5.09 -16.97 8.52
C GLY A 53 -6.01 -17.44 9.65
N LEU A 54 -6.68 -16.50 10.34
CA LEU A 54 -7.68 -16.81 11.39
C LEU A 54 -8.90 -17.57 10.85
N SER A 55 -9.21 -17.45 9.56
CA SER A 55 -10.36 -18.15 8.97
C SER A 55 -10.20 -19.67 8.93
N HIS A 56 -8.98 -20.19 9.12
CA HIS A 56 -8.61 -21.60 8.90
C HIS A 56 -8.89 -22.14 7.48
N VAL A 57 -9.48 -21.36 6.58
CA VAL A 57 -9.75 -21.72 5.18
C VAL A 57 -8.48 -21.67 4.35
N ILE A 58 -7.60 -20.70 4.63
CA ILE A 58 -6.33 -20.50 3.92
C ILE A 58 -5.20 -20.54 4.93
N VAL A 59 -4.27 -21.49 4.76
CA VAL A 59 -3.06 -21.57 5.58
C VAL A 59 -2.26 -20.28 5.41
N ASN A 60 -1.78 -19.71 6.51
CA ASN A 60 -0.93 -18.53 6.50
C ASN A 60 0.33 -18.82 5.67
N SER A 61 0.35 -18.30 4.45
CA SER A 61 1.29 -18.67 3.40
C SER A 61 1.50 -17.48 2.45
N ARG A 62 2.32 -17.65 1.41
CA ARG A 62 2.51 -16.60 0.40
C ARG A 62 1.19 -16.22 -0.30
N LEU A 63 0.23 -17.16 -0.36
CA LEU A 63 -1.08 -16.91 -0.94
C LEU A 63 -1.92 -15.96 -0.07
N SER A 64 -1.92 -16.10 1.26
CA SER A 64 -2.66 -15.19 2.14
C SER A 64 -2.11 -13.75 2.05
N VAL A 65 -0.79 -13.61 1.92
CA VAL A 65 -0.15 -12.30 1.67
C VAL A 65 -0.57 -11.73 0.33
N ALA A 66 -0.53 -12.52 -0.74
CA ALA A 66 -0.92 -12.08 -2.08
C ALA A 66 -2.41 -11.67 -2.14
N LEU A 67 -3.29 -12.40 -1.45
CA LEU A 67 -4.71 -12.07 -1.34
C LEU A 67 -4.93 -10.77 -0.54
N ALA A 68 -4.28 -10.62 0.61
CA ALA A 68 -4.36 -9.38 1.40
C ALA A 68 -3.89 -8.18 0.58
N LEU A 69 -2.75 -8.32 -0.12
CA LEU A 69 -2.24 -7.29 -1.02
C LEU A 69 -3.22 -6.98 -2.16
N GLY A 70 -3.83 -8.00 -2.76
CA GLY A 70 -4.84 -7.83 -3.81
C GLY A 70 -6.08 -7.09 -3.33
N ILE A 71 -6.55 -7.37 -2.11
CA ILE A 71 -7.65 -6.64 -1.46
C ILE A 71 -7.27 -5.18 -1.26
N VAL A 72 -6.09 -4.91 -0.69
CA VAL A 72 -5.59 -3.54 -0.49
C VAL A 72 -5.50 -2.81 -1.83
N ALA A 73 -4.93 -3.44 -2.86
CA ALA A 73 -4.82 -2.85 -4.19
C ALA A 73 -6.20 -2.55 -4.82
N LEU A 74 -7.18 -3.43 -4.65
CA LEU A 74 -8.55 -3.22 -5.14
C LEU A 74 -9.22 -2.05 -4.42
N LEU A 75 -9.10 -1.99 -3.09
CA LEU A 75 -9.61 -0.87 -2.27
C LEU A 75 -8.94 0.44 -2.67
N SER A 76 -7.62 0.43 -2.85
CA SER A 76 -6.84 1.56 -3.34
C SER A 76 -7.24 2.00 -4.72
N TRP A 77 -7.54 1.08 -5.64
CA TRP A 77 -8.03 1.43 -6.97
C TRP A 77 -9.40 2.09 -6.91
N ARG A 78 -10.33 1.57 -6.11
CA ARG A 78 -11.63 2.22 -5.86
C ARG A 78 -11.44 3.59 -5.20
N ALA A 79 -10.46 3.73 -4.31
CA ALA A 79 -10.06 4.99 -3.71
C ALA A 79 -9.34 5.94 -4.69
N ALA A 80 -8.75 5.44 -5.77
CA ALA A 80 -8.14 6.30 -6.78
C ALA A 80 -9.19 6.82 -7.79
N ARG A 81 -10.31 6.12 -7.98
CA ARG A 81 -11.39 6.55 -8.91
C ARG A 81 -11.93 7.93 -8.51
N GLY A 82 -11.91 8.87 -9.45
CA GLY A 82 -12.39 10.25 -9.28
C GLY A 82 -11.33 11.29 -8.86
N ARG A 83 -10.16 10.88 -8.37
CA ARG A 83 -9.03 11.79 -8.03
C ARG A 83 -7.68 11.32 -8.56
N SER A 84 -7.67 10.32 -9.44
CA SER A 84 -6.45 9.77 -10.04
C SER A 84 -5.66 10.81 -10.83
N ALA A 85 -6.35 11.74 -11.50
CA ALA A 85 -5.72 12.84 -12.22
C ALA A 85 -4.99 13.81 -11.27
N GLU A 86 -5.65 14.27 -10.20
CA GLU A 86 -5.04 15.12 -9.17
C GLU A 86 -3.87 14.42 -8.45
N MET A 87 -4.05 13.15 -8.10
CA MET A 87 -3.02 12.37 -7.40
C MET A 87 -1.76 12.21 -8.26
N ARG A 88 -1.92 11.94 -9.57
CA ARG A 88 -0.80 11.89 -10.53
C ARG A 88 -0.18 13.26 -10.77
N ALA A 89 -0.99 14.32 -10.84
CA ALA A 89 -0.49 15.69 -10.99
C ALA A 89 0.34 16.12 -9.77
N PHE A 90 -0.13 15.80 -8.56
CA PHE A 90 0.61 16.07 -7.32
C PHE A 90 1.92 15.29 -7.25
N LEU A 91 1.88 13.98 -7.54
CA LEU A 91 3.10 13.17 -7.61
C LEU A 91 4.10 13.78 -8.59
N ARG A 92 3.68 14.12 -9.82
CA ARG A 92 4.53 14.74 -10.85
C ARG A 92 5.10 16.09 -10.41
N ALA A 93 4.30 16.94 -9.78
CA ALA A 93 4.70 18.26 -9.32
C ALA A 93 5.67 18.21 -8.13
N HIS A 94 5.70 17.11 -7.38
CA HIS A 94 6.55 16.94 -6.19
C HIS A 94 7.54 15.78 -6.36
N LEU A 95 7.84 15.35 -7.59
CA LEU A 95 8.90 14.36 -7.85
C LEU A 95 10.28 14.83 -7.34
N ASN A 96 10.54 16.14 -7.33
CA ASN A 96 11.76 16.73 -6.78
C ASN A 96 11.85 16.70 -5.24
N LEU A 97 10.79 16.29 -4.53
CA LEU A 97 10.81 16.07 -3.08
C LEU A 97 10.97 14.57 -2.72
N VAL A 98 10.86 13.68 -3.70
CA VAL A 98 10.87 12.22 -3.52
C VAL A 98 12.20 11.58 -3.95
N LEU A 99 13.00 12.28 -4.77
CA LEU A 99 14.39 11.94 -5.10
C LEU A 99 15.35 12.93 -4.42
#